data_AF-A0A450S576-F1
#
_entry.id   AF-A0A450S576-F1
#
_cell.length_a   1.000
_cell.length_b   1.000
_cell.length_c   1.000
_cell.angle_alpha   90.00
_cell.angle_beta   90.00
_cell.angle_gamma   90.00
#
_symmetry.space_group_name_H-M   'P 1'
#
loop_
_entity.id
_entity.type
_entity.pdbx_description
1 polymer ?
#
loop_
_entity_poly.entity_id
_entity_poly.type
_entity_poly.pdbx_seq_one_letter_code
_entity_poly.pdbx_strand_id
1 'polypeptide(L)'
;MSAVFTDPMWITGVGIVSALGNDFESFSAGLRRGEDAARRISAFDVSAVTGRLGCEALDFDPTVHFPRRKLRRMDRGSCLLLAAVREAMTQAGSRGSYDPERCAVSLGSTLGGMISATEYYDRLCKTGKGYATRLMDYPLYGAGARVCAEYGFLGPNLAFSTACSSANVAMGAFPKYDMTAFPVFQP
;
A
#
# COMPACT_ATOMS: atom_id res chain seq x y z
N MET A 1 -4.67 -24.83 20.02
CA MET A 1 -4.35 -23.44 20.42
C MET A 1 -3.03 -23.10 19.77
N SER A 2 -3.05 -22.26 18.73
CA SER A 2 -1.81 -21.83 18.06
C SER A 2 -0.95 -21.03 19.05
N ALA A 3 0.35 -21.31 19.08
CA ALA A 3 1.30 -20.57 19.91
C ALA A 3 1.23 -19.09 19.53
N VAL A 4 0.97 -18.23 20.51
CA VAL A 4 1.12 -16.77 20.34
C VAL A 4 2.61 -16.50 20.26
N PHE A 5 3.06 -15.77 19.23
CA PHE A 5 4.45 -15.37 19.11
C PHE A 5 4.80 -14.45 20.29
N THR A 6 5.69 -14.89 21.18
CA THR A 6 6.11 -14.12 22.37
C THR A 6 7.46 -13.42 22.21
N ASP A 7 8.12 -13.60 21.07
CA ASP A 7 9.42 -12.97 20.83
C ASP A 7 9.27 -11.45 20.67
N PRO A 8 10.25 -10.67 21.15
CA PRO A 8 10.23 -9.22 21.02
C PRO A 8 10.26 -8.82 19.54
N MET A 9 9.35 -7.91 19.17
CA MET A 9 9.30 -7.32 17.85
C MET A 9 9.90 -5.92 17.84
N TRP A 10 10.65 -5.63 16.78
CA TRP A 10 11.32 -4.35 16.57
C TRP A 10 10.86 -3.73 15.26
N ILE A 11 10.69 -2.41 15.25
CA ILE A 11 10.47 -1.64 14.02
C ILE A 11 11.85 -1.24 13.51
N THR A 12 12.26 -1.80 12.37
CA THR A 12 13.59 -1.56 11.78
C THR A 12 13.58 -0.51 10.68
N GLY A 13 12.41 -0.18 10.14
CA GLY A 13 12.26 0.86 9.13
C GLY A 13 10.82 1.33 9.03
N VAL A 14 10.67 2.60 8.67
CA VAL A 14 9.37 3.24 8.44
C VAL A 14 9.41 3.90 7.07
N GLY A 15 8.27 3.95 6.40
CA GLY A 15 8.16 4.74 5.20
C GLY A 15 6.75 5.26 5.01
N ILE A 16 6.65 6.41 4.37
CA ILE A 16 5.38 7.13 4.27
C ILE A 16 5.28 7.89 2.96
N VAL A 17 4.07 7.92 2.41
CA VAL A 17 3.69 8.90 1.40
C VAL A 17 2.38 9.53 1.85
N SER A 18 2.35 10.85 1.98
CA SER A 18 1.26 11.60 2.58
C SER A 18 1.11 12.97 1.92
N ALA A 19 0.10 13.72 2.34
CA ALA A 19 -0.09 15.10 1.90
C ALA A 19 0.94 16.09 2.49
N LEU A 20 1.66 15.70 3.55
CA LEU A 20 2.70 16.49 4.22
C LEU A 20 4.13 16.12 3.78
N GLY A 21 4.29 15.11 2.93
CA GLY A 21 5.61 14.61 2.55
C GLY A 21 5.55 13.23 1.91
N ASN A 22 6.52 12.97 1.03
CA ASN A 22 6.67 11.69 0.31
C ASN A 22 7.74 10.79 0.92
N ASP A 23 8.25 11.17 2.08
CA ASP A 23 9.19 10.43 2.91
C ASP A 23 8.98 10.79 4.38
N PHE A 24 9.56 10.01 5.28
CA PHE A 24 9.42 10.13 6.73
C PHE A 24 9.96 11.46 7.26
N GLU A 25 11.07 11.94 6.71
CA GLU A 25 11.71 13.18 7.16
C GLU A 25 10.85 14.40 6.85
N SER A 26 10.40 14.53 5.60
CA SER A 26 9.51 15.61 5.16
C SER A 26 8.18 15.58 5.92
N PHE A 27 7.56 14.40 6.04
CA PHE A 27 6.33 14.20 6.81
C PHE A 27 6.50 14.60 8.29
N SER A 28 7.54 14.09 8.95
CA SER A 28 7.82 14.36 10.37
C SER A 28 8.08 15.84 10.61
N ALA A 29 8.83 16.49 9.72
CA ALA A 29 9.13 17.90 9.82
C ALA A 29 7.87 18.77 9.64
N GLY A 30 7.01 18.47 8.65
CA GLY A 30 5.74 19.17 8.45
C GLY A 30 4.78 18.98 9.63
N LEU A 31 4.68 17.75 10.13
CA LEU A 31 3.86 17.42 11.30
C LEU A 31 4.31 18.20 12.55
N ARG A 32 5.62 18.27 12.82
CA ARG A 32 6.18 19.01 13.97
C ARG A 32 5.98 20.53 13.86
N ARG A 33 5.90 21.07 12.63
CA ARG A 33 5.59 22.48 12.40
C ARG A 33 4.09 22.80 12.50
N GLY A 34 3.23 21.77 12.62
CA GLY A 34 1.78 21.96 12.65
C GLY A 34 1.22 22.39 11.29
N GLU A 35 1.84 21.95 10.19
CA GLU A 35 1.37 22.27 8.85
C GLU A 35 0.02 21.62 8.55
N ASP A 36 -0.89 22.39 7.96
CA ASP A 36 -2.16 21.90 7.45
C ASP A 36 -2.01 21.48 5.99
N ALA A 37 -2.35 20.23 5.69
CA ALA A 37 -2.31 19.68 4.34
C ALA A 37 -3.67 19.73 3.63
N ALA A 38 -4.73 20.17 4.31
CA ALA A 38 -6.05 20.29 3.74
C ALA A 38 -6.07 21.40 2.68
N ARG A 39 -6.47 21.03 1.47
CA ARG A 39 -6.56 21.93 0.32
C ARG A 39 -7.74 21.57 -0.55
N ARG A 40 -8.08 22.47 -1.48
CA ARG A 40 -9.09 22.16 -2.49
C ARG A 40 -8.62 20.96 -3.31
N ILE A 41 -9.47 19.93 -3.41
CA ILE A 41 -9.18 18.72 -4.18
C ILE A 41 -8.97 19.10 -5.65
N SER A 42 -7.91 18.54 -6.24
CA SER A 42 -7.49 18.80 -7.62
C SER A 42 -7.52 17.55 -8.51
N ALA A 43 -7.65 16.34 -7.94
CA ALA A 43 -7.73 15.09 -8.70
C ALA A 43 -8.97 14.96 -9.61
N PHE A 44 -10.04 15.72 -9.34
CA PHE A 44 -11.26 15.76 -10.15
C PHE A 44 -12.03 17.07 -9.96
N ASP A 45 -13.01 17.34 -10.83
CA ASP A 45 -13.87 18.51 -10.69
C ASP A 45 -14.79 18.38 -9.47
N VAL A 46 -14.56 19.23 -8.47
CA VAL A 46 -15.34 19.27 -7.23
C VAL A 46 -16.52 20.25 -7.25
N SER A 47 -16.85 20.85 -8.40
CA SER A 47 -17.96 21.80 -8.54
C SER A 47 -19.30 21.21 -8.07
N ALA A 48 -19.53 19.94 -8.37
CA ALA A 48 -20.77 19.21 -8.13
C ALA A 48 -20.86 18.50 -6.77
N VAL A 49 -19.81 18.52 -5.93
CA VAL A 49 -19.80 17.84 -4.62
C VAL A 49 -19.79 18.84 -3.46
N THR A 50 -20.37 18.41 -2.33
CA THR A 50 -20.45 19.21 -1.09
C THR A 50 -19.08 19.28 -0.39
N GLY A 51 -18.36 18.17 -0.34
CA GLY A 51 -16.98 18.10 0.18
C GLY A 51 -15.95 18.47 -0.88
N ARG A 52 -15.27 19.61 -0.70
CA ARG A 52 -14.34 20.16 -1.69
C ARG A 52 -12.88 20.21 -1.21
N LEU A 53 -12.64 19.86 0.05
CA LEU A 53 -11.33 19.83 0.68
C LEU A 53 -10.85 18.39 0.86
N GLY A 54 -9.55 18.18 0.71
CA GLY A 54 -8.90 16.89 0.92
C GLY A 54 -7.40 17.04 1.12
N CYS A 55 -6.76 15.94 1.50
CA CYS A 55 -5.32 15.86 1.77
C CYS A 55 -4.66 14.98 0.71
N GLU A 56 -4.47 15.52 -0.49
CA GLU A 56 -3.84 14.80 -1.61
C GLU A 56 -2.32 14.77 -1.44
N ALA A 57 -1.65 13.65 -1.77
CA ALA A 57 -0.19 13.63 -1.96
C ALA A 57 0.16 14.23 -3.34
N LEU A 58 0.20 15.57 -3.44
CA LEU A 58 0.37 16.27 -4.73
C LEU A 58 1.78 16.16 -5.31
N ASP A 59 2.79 16.14 -4.46
CA ASP A 59 4.19 16.07 -4.92
C ASP A 59 4.62 14.65 -5.29
N PHE A 60 3.73 13.66 -5.16
CA PHE A 60 4.02 12.27 -5.51
C PHE A 60 3.87 12.04 -7.02
N ASP A 61 4.99 11.89 -7.71
CA ASP A 61 5.04 11.47 -9.12
C ASP A 61 5.40 9.98 -9.25
N PRO A 62 4.44 9.09 -9.58
CA PRO A 62 4.71 7.67 -9.70
C PRO A 62 5.67 7.31 -10.85
N THR A 63 5.89 8.22 -11.82
CA THR A 63 6.79 7.98 -12.95
C THR A 63 8.26 8.00 -12.58
N VAL A 64 8.61 8.64 -11.46
CA VAL A 64 9.96 8.61 -10.87
C VAL A 64 10.25 7.25 -10.23
N HIS A 65 9.20 6.53 -9.81
CA HIS A 65 9.35 5.28 -9.05
C HIS A 65 9.20 4.02 -9.90
N PHE A 66 8.40 4.08 -10.98
CA PHE A 66 8.04 2.90 -11.77
C PHE A 66 8.03 3.19 -13.27
N PRO A 67 8.47 2.23 -14.10
CA PRO A 67 8.39 2.38 -15.55
C PRO A 67 6.93 2.43 -16.02
N ARG A 68 6.67 3.21 -17.07
CA ARG A 68 5.33 3.38 -17.68
C ARG A 68 4.58 2.08 -17.92
N ARG A 69 5.28 1.00 -18.28
CA ARG A 69 4.68 -0.33 -18.50
C ARG A 69 4.05 -0.91 -17.23
N LYS A 70 4.66 -0.74 -16.05
CA LYS A 70 4.11 -1.18 -14.76
C LYS A 70 2.91 -0.29 -14.37
N LEU A 71 3.05 1.03 -14.50
CA LEU A 71 2.02 2.01 -14.12
C LEU A 71 0.66 1.79 -14.80
N ARG A 72 0.64 1.34 -16.05
CA ARG A 72 -0.60 1.05 -16.78
C ARG A 72 -1.50 -0.01 -16.12
N ARG A 73 -0.97 -0.77 -15.16
CA ARG A 73 -1.66 -1.84 -14.45
C ARG A 73 -1.72 -1.59 -12.94
N MET A 74 -1.26 -0.43 -12.45
CA MET A 74 -1.17 -0.13 -11.03
C MET A 74 -2.22 0.90 -10.63
N ASP A 75 -2.85 0.65 -9.50
CA ASP A 75 -3.65 1.66 -8.82
C ASP A 75 -2.76 2.70 -8.14
N ARG A 76 -3.25 3.94 -8.02
CA ARG A 76 -2.55 5.00 -7.29
C ARG A 76 -2.23 4.56 -5.86
N GLY A 77 -3.13 3.85 -5.18
CA GLY A 77 -2.89 3.29 -3.85
C GLY A 77 -1.70 2.34 -3.81
N SER A 78 -1.54 1.47 -4.81
CA SER A 78 -0.39 0.57 -4.94
C SER A 78 0.92 1.31 -5.21
N CYS A 79 0.89 2.38 -6.00
CA CYS A 79 2.05 3.22 -6.25
C CYS A 79 2.55 3.87 -4.95
N LEU A 80 1.62 4.44 -4.16
CA LEU A 80 1.93 5.06 -2.87
C LEU A 80 2.49 4.02 -1.88
N LEU A 81 1.85 2.85 -1.78
CA LEU A 81 2.31 1.76 -0.92
C LEU A 81 3.73 1.33 -1.26
N LEU A 82 4.02 1.04 -2.54
CA LEU A 82 5.35 0.55 -2.94
C LEU A 82 6.44 1.61 -2.73
N ALA A 83 6.12 2.90 -2.89
CA ALA A 83 7.06 3.97 -2.57
C ALA A 83 7.35 4.05 -1.07
N ALA A 84 6.31 3.99 -0.22
CA ALA A 84 6.47 3.93 1.24
C ALA A 84 7.26 2.68 1.69
N VAL A 85 6.95 1.50 1.14
CA VAL A 85 7.68 0.27 1.46
C VAL A 85 9.14 0.36 1.01
N ARG A 86 9.44 1.02 -0.12
CA ARG A 86 10.82 1.25 -0.56
C ARG A 86 11.62 2.07 0.43
N GLU A 87 11.02 3.11 0.99
CA GLU A 87 11.65 3.87 2.06
C GLU A 87 11.88 3.00 3.30
N ALA A 88 10.85 2.28 3.77
CA ALA A 88 10.94 1.41 4.93
C ALA A 88 12.03 0.33 4.79
N MET A 89 12.08 -0.34 3.63
CA MET A 89 13.08 -1.37 3.33
C MET A 89 14.50 -0.78 3.22
N THR A 90 14.62 0.47 2.75
CA THR A 90 15.91 1.18 2.72
C THR A 90 16.39 1.48 4.14
N GLN A 91 15.51 1.98 5.02
CA GLN A 91 15.84 2.25 6.42
C GLN A 91 16.17 0.98 7.20
N ALA A 92 15.47 -0.12 6.94
CA ALA A 92 15.72 -1.42 7.57
C ALA A 92 17.08 -2.04 7.20
N GLY A 93 17.81 -1.46 6.23
CA GLY A 93 19.12 -1.94 5.80
C GLY A 93 19.10 -3.31 5.11
N SER A 94 17.91 -3.81 4.77
CA SER A 94 17.66 -5.22 4.46
C SER A 94 17.88 -5.59 3.00
N ARG A 95 18.74 -4.89 2.25
CA ARG A 95 18.97 -5.15 0.81
C ARG A 95 19.55 -6.54 0.54
N GLY A 96 18.69 -7.55 0.51
CA GLY A 96 18.94 -8.89 -0.01
C GLY A 96 19.40 -9.95 0.98
N SER A 97 19.53 -9.66 2.29
CA SER A 97 19.95 -10.64 3.29
C SER A 97 18.79 -11.07 4.22
N TYR A 98 17.64 -11.37 3.64
CA TYR A 98 16.52 -11.98 4.36
C TYR A 98 16.12 -13.28 3.67
N ASP A 99 15.65 -14.23 4.46
CA ASP A 99 15.06 -15.47 3.97
C ASP A 99 13.66 -15.16 3.37
N PRO A 100 13.47 -15.32 2.05
CA PRO A 100 12.19 -15.05 1.38
C PRO A 100 10.98 -15.73 2.01
N GLU A 101 11.15 -16.97 2.52
CA GLU A 101 10.07 -17.76 3.11
C GLU A 101 9.64 -17.22 4.48
N ARG A 102 10.52 -16.47 5.14
CA ARG A 102 10.26 -15.80 6.43
C ARG A 102 9.83 -14.35 6.27
N CYS A 103 9.66 -13.88 5.04
CA CYS A 103 9.16 -12.53 4.76
C CYS A 103 7.72 -12.57 4.29
N ALA A 104 6.90 -11.73 4.87
CA ALA A 104 5.46 -11.71 4.63
C ALA A 104 4.91 -10.29 4.63
N VAL A 105 3.70 -10.14 4.11
CA VAL A 105 3.00 -8.85 4.01
C VAL A 105 1.70 -8.93 4.78
N SER A 106 1.54 -8.02 5.75
CA SER A 106 0.26 -7.76 6.43
C SER A 106 -0.18 -6.35 6.07
N LEU A 107 -1.18 -6.24 5.20
CA LEU A 107 -1.64 -4.97 4.65
C LEU A 107 -3.02 -4.58 5.18
N GLY A 108 -3.16 -3.36 5.66
CA GLY A 108 -4.46 -2.74 5.92
C GLY A 108 -4.92 -1.92 4.71
N SER A 109 -6.11 -2.20 4.17
CA SER A 109 -6.74 -1.37 3.13
C SER A 109 -8.26 -1.45 3.26
N THR A 110 -8.95 -0.33 3.01
CA THR A 110 -10.41 -0.31 3.01
C THR A 110 -10.99 -0.62 1.63
N LEU A 111 -10.38 -0.07 0.58
CA LEU A 111 -11.00 0.02 -0.75
C LEU A 111 -10.17 -0.63 -1.86
N GLY A 112 -9.01 -1.21 -1.54
CA GLY A 112 -8.11 -1.78 -2.54
C GLY A 112 -7.79 -0.76 -3.65
N GLY A 113 -7.69 -1.24 -4.88
CA GLY A 113 -7.49 -0.43 -6.08
C GLY A 113 -8.78 0.15 -6.66
N MET A 114 -9.52 0.90 -5.84
CA MET A 114 -10.82 1.47 -6.21
C MET A 114 -10.73 2.37 -7.45
N ILE A 115 -9.71 3.22 -7.57
CA ILE A 115 -9.59 4.17 -8.69
C ILE A 115 -9.51 3.40 -10.02
N SER A 116 -8.65 2.38 -10.07
CA SER A 116 -8.49 1.53 -11.25
C SER A 116 -9.75 0.75 -11.59
N ALA A 117 -10.50 0.29 -10.57
CA ALA A 117 -11.77 -0.37 -10.77
C ALA A 117 -12.83 0.58 -11.32
N THR A 118 -12.95 1.78 -10.77
CA THR A 118 -13.87 2.81 -11.27
C THR A 118 -13.56 3.17 -12.72
N GLU A 119 -12.29 3.42 -13.06
CA GLU A 119 -11.88 3.67 -14.46
C GLU A 119 -12.19 2.48 -15.39
N TYR A 120 -11.98 1.26 -14.92
CA TYR A 120 -12.30 0.05 -15.68
C TYR A 120 -13.79 -0.03 -16.00
N TYR A 121 -14.65 0.12 -14.99
CA TYR A 121 -16.10 0.02 -15.17
C TYR A 121 -16.66 1.17 -16.00
N ASP A 122 -16.20 2.40 -15.78
CA ASP A 122 -16.60 3.56 -16.59
C ASP A 122 -16.30 3.33 -18.08
N ARG A 123 -15.09 2.86 -18.39
CA ARG A 123 -14.68 2.53 -19.76
C ARG A 123 -15.51 1.39 -20.34
N LEU A 124 -15.76 0.34 -19.57
CA LEU A 124 -16.55 -0.81 -20.00
C LEU A 124 -17.98 -0.36 -20.37
N CYS A 125 -18.62 0.46 -19.53
CA CYS A 125 -19.96 0.99 -19.78
C CYS A 125 -20.01 1.89 -21.02
N LYS A 126 -19.01 2.75 -21.23
CA LYS A 126 -18.97 3.70 -22.36
C LYS A 126 -18.61 3.04 -23.69
N THR A 127 -17.78 2.00 -23.68
CA THR A 127 -17.14 1.49 -24.91
C THR A 127 -17.39 0.01 -25.18
N GLY A 128 -17.95 -0.73 -24.22
CA GLY A 128 -18.06 -2.19 -24.26
C GLY A 128 -16.72 -2.93 -24.10
N LYS A 129 -15.60 -2.22 -23.85
CA LYS A 129 -14.26 -2.80 -23.78
C LYS A 129 -13.68 -2.70 -22.36
N GLY A 130 -13.43 -3.84 -21.74
CA GLY A 130 -12.76 -3.96 -20.43
C GLY A 130 -11.44 -4.72 -20.54
N TYR A 131 -10.36 -4.15 -19.99
CA TYR A 131 -9.09 -4.86 -19.85
C TYR A 131 -8.92 -5.33 -18.41
N ALA A 132 -9.14 -6.62 -18.15
CA ALA A 132 -9.08 -7.20 -16.80
C ALA A 132 -7.75 -6.91 -16.06
N THR A 133 -6.65 -6.70 -16.79
CA THR A 133 -5.36 -6.27 -16.22
C THR A 133 -5.40 -4.96 -15.42
N ARG A 134 -6.45 -4.14 -15.54
CA ARG A 134 -6.69 -2.95 -14.71
C ARG A 134 -7.26 -3.28 -13.33
N LEU A 135 -7.80 -4.48 -13.14
CA LEU A 135 -8.41 -4.92 -11.88
C LEU A 135 -7.43 -5.70 -10.98
N MET A 136 -6.14 -5.79 -11.35
CA MET A 136 -5.15 -6.54 -10.56
C MET A 136 -5.02 -6.04 -9.12
N ASP A 137 -5.27 -4.75 -8.90
CA ASP A 137 -5.16 -4.11 -7.58
C ASP A 137 -6.51 -3.96 -6.88
N TYR A 138 -7.62 -4.27 -7.57
CA TYR A 138 -8.96 -4.14 -7.00
C TYR A 138 -9.16 -5.03 -5.77
N PRO A 139 -8.76 -6.33 -5.77
CA PRO A 139 -8.78 -7.13 -4.55
C PRO A 139 -7.91 -6.49 -3.46
N LEU A 140 -8.36 -6.55 -2.20
CA LEU A 140 -7.67 -5.93 -1.06
C LEU A 140 -6.21 -6.38 -0.90
N TYR A 141 -5.91 -7.64 -1.24
CA TYR A 141 -4.57 -8.21 -1.18
C TYR A 141 -3.67 -7.80 -2.36
N GLY A 142 -4.22 -7.20 -3.42
CA GLY A 142 -3.52 -6.96 -4.69
C GLY A 142 -2.30 -6.04 -4.52
N ALA A 143 -2.44 -4.97 -3.75
CA ALA A 143 -1.33 -4.07 -3.46
C ALA A 143 -0.23 -4.78 -2.63
N GLY A 144 -0.61 -5.65 -1.69
CA GLY A 144 0.32 -6.47 -0.91
C GLY A 144 1.05 -7.51 -1.79
N ALA A 145 0.36 -8.12 -2.75
CA ALA A 145 0.97 -9.03 -3.71
C ALA A 145 2.05 -8.35 -4.57
N ARG A 146 1.91 -7.05 -4.85
CA ARG A 146 2.97 -6.29 -5.50
C ARG A 146 4.19 -6.08 -4.63
N VAL A 147 4.00 -5.87 -3.33
CA VAL A 147 5.12 -5.81 -2.37
C VAL A 147 5.86 -7.13 -2.37
N CYS A 148 5.14 -8.27 -2.28
CA CYS A 148 5.75 -9.59 -2.40
C CYS A 148 6.55 -9.75 -3.70
N ALA A 149 5.97 -9.37 -4.84
CA ALA A 149 6.62 -9.48 -6.13
C ALA A 149 7.85 -8.55 -6.29
N GLU A 150 7.82 -7.35 -5.72
CA GLU A 150 8.92 -6.38 -5.81
C GLU A 150 10.13 -6.80 -4.96
N TYR A 151 9.90 -7.40 -3.79
CA TYR A 151 10.95 -7.78 -2.83
C TYR A 151 11.23 -9.29 -2.74
N GLY A 152 10.50 -10.11 -3.51
CA GLY A 152 10.65 -11.56 -3.51
C GLY A 152 10.18 -12.24 -2.22
N PHE A 153 9.18 -11.67 -1.53
CA PHE A 153 8.63 -12.30 -0.31
C PHE A 153 7.74 -13.49 -0.67
N LEU A 154 8.01 -14.64 -0.07
CA LEU A 154 7.29 -15.91 -0.32
C LEU A 154 6.39 -16.33 0.84
N GLY A 155 6.46 -15.66 1.98
CA GLY A 155 5.53 -15.86 3.08
C GLY A 155 4.13 -15.29 2.82
N PRO A 156 3.21 -15.41 3.79
CA PRO A 156 1.82 -15.02 3.64
C PRO A 156 1.61 -13.55 3.20
N ASN A 157 0.65 -13.34 2.29
CA ASN A 157 0.15 -12.03 1.91
C ASN A 157 -1.28 -11.86 2.44
N LEU A 158 -1.40 -11.22 3.60
CA LEU A 158 -2.66 -11.01 4.31
C LEU A 158 -3.16 -9.58 4.12
N ALA A 159 -4.48 -9.44 3.92
CA ALA A 159 -5.12 -8.14 3.80
C ALA A 159 -6.29 -8.01 4.78
N PHE A 160 -6.33 -6.89 5.50
CA PHE A 160 -7.35 -6.58 6.50
C PHE A 160 -8.15 -5.34 6.07
N SER A 161 -9.48 -5.47 6.11
CA SER A 161 -10.40 -4.37 5.84
C SER A 161 -11.37 -4.19 7.00
N THR A 162 -11.07 -3.21 7.85
CA THR A 162 -11.88 -2.77 8.99
C THR A 162 -12.00 -1.23 9.00
N ALA A 163 -12.21 -0.66 7.81
CA ALA A 163 -12.27 0.78 7.57
C ALA A 163 -11.02 1.52 8.10
N CYS A 164 -11.19 2.60 8.85
CA CYS A 164 -10.07 3.41 9.39
C CYS A 164 -9.14 2.62 10.31
N SER A 165 -9.59 1.48 10.85
CA SER A 165 -8.76 0.64 11.73
C SER A 165 -7.94 -0.41 10.98
N SER A 166 -8.08 -0.54 9.65
CA SER A 166 -7.43 -1.59 8.84
C SER A 166 -5.93 -1.69 9.09
N ALA A 167 -5.22 -0.56 9.12
CA ALA A 167 -3.77 -0.54 9.34
C ALA A 167 -3.39 -1.01 10.75
N ASN A 168 -4.12 -0.57 11.78
CA ASN A 168 -3.88 -0.98 13.17
C ASN A 168 -4.16 -2.47 13.36
N VAL A 169 -5.23 -2.99 12.75
CA VAL A 169 -5.54 -4.42 12.78
C VAL A 169 -4.44 -5.20 12.06
N ALA A 170 -3.99 -4.77 10.89
CA ALA A 170 -2.92 -5.44 10.15
C ALA A 170 -1.59 -5.50 10.94
N MET A 171 -1.21 -4.40 11.59
CA MET A 171 -0.02 -4.34 12.45
C MET A 171 -0.17 -5.26 13.69
N GLY A 172 -1.32 -5.24 14.35
CA GLY A 172 -1.56 -6.04 15.56
C GLY A 172 -1.88 -7.52 15.30
N ALA A 173 -2.22 -7.88 14.06
CA ALA A 173 -2.49 -9.25 13.64
C ALA A 173 -1.20 -10.02 13.33
N PHE A 174 -0.15 -9.33 12.86
CA PHE A 174 1.12 -9.94 12.46
C PHE A 174 1.77 -10.84 13.54
N PRO A 175 1.83 -10.45 14.84
CA PRO A 175 2.40 -11.30 15.90
C PRO A 175 1.52 -12.52 16.25
N LYS A 176 0.26 -12.57 15.81
CA LYS A 176 -0.68 -13.64 16.18
C LYS A 176 -0.70 -14.80 15.20
N TYR A 177 -0.17 -14.60 13.99
CA TYR A 177 -0.03 -15.64 13.00
C TYR A 177 1.39 -16.19 13.11
N ASP A 178 1.50 -17.45 13.52
CA ASP A 178 2.76 -18.18 13.40
C ASP A 178 3.07 -18.33 11.90
N MET A 179 3.97 -17.49 11.42
CA MET A 179 4.35 -17.44 10.01
C MET A 179 5.12 -18.70 9.58
N THR A 180 5.58 -19.51 10.54
CA THR A 180 6.19 -20.83 10.28
C THR A 180 5.16 -21.96 10.21
N ALA A 181 3.91 -21.73 10.64
CA ALA A 181 2.83 -22.70 10.61
C ALA A 181 2.07 -22.75 9.28
N PHE A 182 2.34 -21.83 8.35
CA PHE A 182 1.83 -21.95 6.99
C PHE A 182 2.69 -22.98 6.25
N PRO A 183 2.11 -24.07 5.71
CA PRO A 183 2.88 -25.05 4.98
C PRO A 183 3.56 -24.35 3.82
N VAL A 184 4.89 -24.39 3.79
CA VAL A 184 5.67 -24.09 2.60
C VAL A 184 5.18 -25.08 1.55
N PHE A 185 4.46 -24.60 0.55
CA PHE A 185 4.14 -25.41 -0.61
C PHE A 185 5.46 -25.69 -1.34
N GLN A 186 6.09 -26.81 -0.98
CA GLN A 186 7.18 -27.40 -1.74
C GLN A 186 6.60 -27.73 -3.14
N PRO A 187 7.31 -27.40 -4.23
CA PRO A 187 6.82 -27.61 -5.60
C PRO A 187 6.61 -29.10 -5.95
#